data_AF-A0AAW2J7X6-F1
#
_entry.id   AF-A0AAW2J7X6-F1
#
_cell.length_a   1.000
_cell.length_b   1.000
_cell.length_c   1.000
_cell.angle_alpha   90.00
_cell.angle_beta   90.00
_cell.angle_gamma   90.00
#
_symmetry.space_group_name_H-M   'P 1'
#
loop_
_entity.id
_entity.type
_entity.pdbx_description
1 polymer ?
#
loop_
_entity_poly.entity_id
_entity_poly.type
_entity_poly.pdbx_seq_one_letter_code
_entity_poly.pdbx_strand_id
1 'polypeptide(L)'
;MSFLYKSKDFMHWTKVKHPLHSTDGTGNWECPDFFPVQVNGNGLDASATGPNLKYVFKVHTTLKKISTSLIKMVDGWNGLRLDYGNFYASKSFFDPSKNRRILWGWANESDTTDNDIQKGWAGIQADVDVTFSFNSLDKAEPFDPSWDKYDAQKLCSQKGSTVQGGLGPFGLLTLASENLEEFTPVFFRVFKAQDNKHLVLMCSDASRSTLMSGKSLMKDGKDAYRPSFGGFVNVDLKDKKITLRSLIDNSVVESFGAGGKTCITSGLSNSSNL
;
A
#
# COMPACT_ATOMS: atom_id res chain seq x y z
N MET A 1 -14.57 -17.19 -0.20
CA MET A 1 -14.14 -18.37 0.61
C MET A 1 -12.94 -19.03 -0.04
N SER A 2 -12.10 -19.74 0.74
CA SER A 2 -10.92 -20.47 0.26
C SER A 2 -11.10 -21.98 0.37
N PHE A 3 -11.11 -22.68 -0.76
CA PHE A 3 -11.22 -24.13 -0.81
C PHE A 3 -9.89 -24.80 -0.51
N LEU A 4 -9.92 -25.81 0.37
CA LEU A 4 -8.77 -26.63 0.70
C LEU A 4 -8.88 -27.99 0.02
N TYR A 5 -7.78 -28.44 -0.57
CA TYR A 5 -7.63 -29.77 -1.15
C TYR A 5 -6.43 -30.47 -0.50
N LYS A 6 -6.50 -31.79 -0.43
CA LYS A 6 -5.40 -32.64 0.03
C LYS A 6 -5.03 -33.66 -1.03
N SER A 7 -3.75 -33.96 -1.12
CA SER A 7 -3.19 -35.00 -1.97
C SER A 7 -1.97 -35.61 -1.28
N LYS A 8 -1.70 -36.89 -1.53
CA LYS A 8 -0.48 -37.58 -1.08
C LYS A 8 0.59 -37.65 -2.19
N ASP A 9 0.16 -37.54 -3.44
CA ASP A 9 0.98 -37.76 -4.64
C ASP A 9 1.07 -36.53 -5.55
N PHE A 10 0.41 -35.43 -5.17
CA PHE A 10 0.26 -34.20 -5.97
C PHE A 10 -0.49 -34.38 -7.31
N MET A 11 -1.06 -35.56 -7.57
CA MET A 11 -1.82 -35.86 -8.80
C MET A 11 -3.31 -36.01 -8.51
N HIS A 12 -3.68 -36.74 -7.45
CA HIS A 12 -5.06 -36.97 -7.07
C HIS A 12 -5.43 -36.07 -5.90
N TRP A 13 -6.40 -35.18 -6.12
CA TRP A 13 -6.79 -34.17 -5.15
C TRP A 13 -8.20 -34.43 -4.64
N THR A 14 -8.36 -34.52 -3.33
CA THR A 14 -9.68 -34.61 -2.69
C THR A 14 -9.99 -33.30 -1.98
N LYS A 15 -11.15 -32.72 -2.29
CA LYS A 15 -11.65 -31.53 -1.59
C LYS A 15 -11.90 -31.84 -0.12
N VAL A 16 -11.41 -30.99 0.77
CA VAL A 16 -11.69 -31.07 2.21
C VAL A 16 -13.10 -30.54 2.48
N LYS A 17 -13.81 -31.15 3.45
CA LYS A 17 -15.21 -30.80 3.78
C LYS A 17 -15.37 -29.34 4.18
N HIS A 18 -14.44 -28.82 4.97
CA HIS A 18 -14.45 -27.44 5.45
C HIS A 18 -13.39 -26.62 4.69
N PRO A 19 -13.72 -25.36 4.29
CA PRO A 19 -12.74 -24.46 3.68
C PRO A 19 -11.63 -24.13 4.67
N LEU A 20 -10.47 -23.70 4.15
CA LEU A 20 -9.39 -23.19 5.01
C LEU A 20 -9.86 -21.96 5.78
N HIS A 21 -10.57 -21.05 5.10
CA HIS A 21 -11.20 -19.89 5.70
C HIS A 21 -12.35 -19.37 4.82
N SER A 22 -13.31 -18.67 5.42
CA SER A 22 -14.43 -18.01 4.74
C SER A 22 -14.94 -16.83 5.54
N THR A 23 -15.38 -15.79 4.84
CA THR A 23 -16.04 -14.62 5.43
C THR A 23 -17.16 -14.19 4.52
N ASP A 24 -18.32 -13.88 5.10
CA ASP A 24 -19.49 -13.45 4.36
C ASP A 24 -19.35 -12.00 3.89
N GLY A 25 -20.00 -11.67 2.78
CA GLY A 25 -20.03 -10.29 2.27
C GLY A 25 -18.74 -9.79 1.60
N THR A 26 -17.72 -10.63 1.41
CA THR A 26 -16.43 -10.24 0.80
C THR A 26 -16.32 -10.52 -0.70
N GLY A 27 -17.35 -11.09 -1.31
CA GLY A 27 -17.31 -11.52 -2.71
C GLY A 27 -16.30 -12.65 -2.96
N ASN A 28 -15.76 -12.70 -4.18
CA ASN A 28 -14.77 -13.70 -4.56
C ASN A 28 -13.41 -13.38 -3.96
N TRP A 29 -12.68 -14.43 -3.58
CA TRP A 29 -11.30 -14.32 -3.11
C TRP A 29 -10.36 -14.76 -4.22
N GLU A 30 -9.52 -13.83 -4.67
CA GLU A 30 -8.55 -14.03 -5.73
C GLU A 30 -7.14 -14.12 -5.16
N CYS A 31 -6.29 -14.87 -5.88
CA CYS A 31 -4.88 -15.08 -5.57
C CYS A 31 -4.61 -15.32 -4.07
N PRO A 32 -5.24 -16.35 -3.46
CA PRO A 32 -4.97 -16.68 -2.07
C PRO A 32 -3.49 -17.04 -1.89
N ASP A 33 -2.95 -16.69 -0.74
CA ASP A 33 -1.61 -17.08 -0.30
C ASP A 33 -1.65 -17.47 1.18
N PHE A 34 -0.92 -18.51 1.54
CA PHE A 34 -0.87 -19.05 2.90
C PHE A 34 0.54 -19.51 3.24
N PHE A 35 1.14 -18.91 4.26
CA PHE A 35 2.53 -19.20 4.62
C PHE A 35 2.86 -18.92 6.09
N PRO A 36 3.87 -19.62 6.66
CA PRO A 36 4.34 -19.37 8.02
C PRO A 36 5.28 -18.17 8.11
N VAL A 37 5.31 -17.54 9.29
CA VAL A 37 6.21 -16.45 9.68
C VAL A 37 6.69 -16.64 11.13
N GLN A 38 7.89 -16.13 11.42
CA GLN A 38 8.48 -16.12 12.75
C GLN A 38 8.60 -14.68 13.26
N VAL A 39 8.19 -14.44 14.51
CA VAL A 39 8.05 -13.08 15.08
C VAL A 39 9.36 -12.30 15.12
N ASN A 40 10.50 -12.99 15.18
CA ASN A 40 11.85 -12.41 15.13
C ASN A 40 12.77 -13.37 14.36
N GLY A 41 12.44 -13.63 13.10
CA GLY A 41 13.16 -14.62 12.31
C GLY A 41 13.14 -14.34 10.82
N ASN A 42 13.84 -15.23 10.12
CA ASN A 42 13.99 -15.22 8.68
C ASN A 42 12.75 -15.78 7.97
N GLY A 43 12.77 -15.75 6.63
CA GLY A 43 11.75 -16.42 5.84
C GLY A 43 11.74 -17.93 6.14
N LEU A 44 10.56 -18.53 6.03
CA LEU A 44 10.34 -19.95 6.26
C LEU A 44 9.76 -20.62 5.02
N ASP A 45 10.11 -21.89 4.83
CA ASP A 45 9.46 -22.76 3.85
C ASP A 45 7.95 -22.85 4.11
N ALA A 46 7.14 -23.01 3.05
CA ALA A 46 5.69 -23.07 3.18
C ALA A 46 5.20 -24.26 4.02
N SER A 47 6.00 -25.33 4.12
CA SER A 47 5.70 -26.52 4.93
C SER A 47 6.13 -26.40 6.40
N ALA A 48 6.77 -25.29 6.80
CA ALA A 48 7.26 -25.15 8.17
C ALA A 48 6.14 -25.20 9.21
N THR A 49 6.35 -26.00 10.25
CA THR A 49 5.45 -26.17 11.39
C THR A 49 6.26 -26.11 12.70
N GLY A 50 5.66 -25.56 13.76
CA GLY A 50 6.34 -25.45 15.05
C GLY A 50 5.59 -24.58 16.07
N PRO A 51 5.94 -24.68 17.36
CA PRO A 51 5.19 -24.07 18.45
C PRO A 51 5.21 -22.52 18.46
N ASN A 52 6.14 -21.89 17.74
CA ASN A 52 6.33 -20.43 17.72
C ASN A 52 6.14 -19.81 16.33
N LEU A 53 5.50 -20.54 15.41
CA LEU A 53 5.18 -20.02 14.09
C LEU A 53 3.79 -19.38 14.09
N LYS A 54 3.68 -18.24 13.40
CA LYS A 54 2.39 -17.66 13.02
C LYS A 54 2.13 -17.95 11.56
N TYR A 55 0.87 -17.93 11.15
CA TYR A 55 0.48 -18.13 9.76
C TYR A 55 -0.19 -16.88 9.21
N VAL A 56 0.23 -16.51 8.01
CA VAL A 56 -0.37 -15.42 7.25
C VAL A 56 -1.29 -16.05 6.22
N PHE A 57 -2.56 -15.63 6.22
CA PHE A 57 -3.51 -15.94 5.17
C PHE A 57 -3.91 -14.64 4.49
N LYS A 58 -3.62 -14.53 3.18
CA LYS A 58 -3.83 -13.32 2.40
C LYS A 58 -4.71 -13.62 1.20
N VAL A 59 -5.63 -12.71 0.89
CA VAL A 59 -6.55 -12.77 -0.25
C VAL A 59 -6.73 -11.40 -0.88
N HIS A 60 -7.15 -11.37 -2.15
CA HIS A 60 -7.69 -10.18 -2.79
C HIS A 60 -9.20 -10.32 -2.95
N THR A 61 -9.97 -9.25 -2.76
CA THR A 61 -11.45 -9.28 -2.79
C THR A 61 -12.00 -8.48 -3.96
N THR A 62 -13.03 -8.99 -4.63
CA THR A 62 -13.62 -8.34 -5.82
C THR A 62 -14.60 -7.21 -5.52
N LEU A 63 -14.99 -6.99 -4.26
CA LEU A 63 -15.89 -5.90 -3.88
C LEU A 63 -15.08 -4.62 -3.57
N LYS A 64 -15.27 -3.57 -4.40
CA LYS A 64 -14.62 -2.24 -4.32
C LYS A 64 -14.75 -1.49 -2.97
N LYS A 65 -15.44 -2.05 -1.97
CA LYS A 65 -15.70 -1.41 -0.67
C LYS A 65 -15.19 -2.16 0.54
N ILE A 66 -14.50 -3.29 0.38
CA ILE A 66 -13.92 -4.00 1.53
C ILE A 66 -12.42 -4.21 1.28
N SER A 67 -11.66 -3.54 2.14
CA SER A 67 -10.22 -3.58 2.31
C SER A 67 -9.68 -5.01 2.21
N THR A 68 -8.57 -5.18 1.48
CA THR A 68 -7.75 -6.40 1.48
C THR A 68 -7.60 -6.91 2.89
N SER A 69 -8.00 -8.17 3.09
CA SER A 69 -8.17 -8.73 4.40
C SER A 69 -7.02 -9.67 4.73
N LEU A 70 -6.13 -9.21 5.60
CA LEU A 70 -5.44 -10.10 6.53
C LEU A 70 -6.46 -10.47 7.61
N ILE A 71 -7.26 -11.53 7.37
CA ILE A 71 -8.19 -12.03 8.39
C ILE A 71 -7.41 -12.98 9.29
N LYS A 72 -7.44 -12.66 10.58
CA LYS A 72 -6.49 -13.14 11.55
C LYS A 72 -6.91 -14.49 12.15
N MET A 73 -5.95 -15.40 12.34
CA MET A 73 -5.84 -16.05 13.64
C MET A 73 -5.44 -14.94 14.65
N VAL A 74 -6.45 -14.37 15.33
CA VAL A 74 -6.39 -13.42 16.48
C VAL A 74 -6.06 -11.94 16.16
N ASP A 75 -7.10 -11.16 15.80
CA ASP A 75 -7.37 -9.69 15.89
C ASP A 75 -8.03 -9.10 14.60
N GLY A 76 -9.26 -8.60 14.75
CA GLY A 76 -9.81 -7.47 14.00
C GLY A 76 -10.17 -7.65 12.51
N TRP A 77 -11.43 -7.40 12.17
CA TRP A 77 -12.02 -7.54 10.83
C TRP A 77 -11.66 -6.40 9.85
N ASN A 78 -10.76 -5.49 10.23
CA ASN A 78 -10.52 -4.22 9.50
C ASN A 78 -9.28 -4.23 8.58
N GLY A 79 -8.77 -5.43 8.25
CA GLY A 79 -7.88 -5.72 7.11
C GLY A 79 -6.62 -4.87 6.98
N LEU A 80 -5.49 -5.37 7.49
CA LEU A 80 -4.16 -4.86 7.13
C LEU A 80 -3.91 -5.12 5.63
N ARG A 81 -3.32 -4.14 4.94
CA ARG A 81 -2.91 -4.25 3.53
C ARG A 81 -1.40 -4.41 3.43
N LEU A 82 -0.94 -5.15 2.42
CA LEU A 82 0.47 -5.21 2.06
C LEU A 82 0.95 -3.87 1.49
N ASP A 83 0.07 -3.21 0.74
CA ASP A 83 0.26 -1.90 0.15
C ASP A 83 -1.09 -1.16 0.12
N TYR A 84 -1.08 0.15 0.39
CA TYR A 84 -2.29 0.98 0.48
C TYR A 84 -2.66 1.70 -0.82
N GLY A 85 -1.87 1.50 -1.87
CA GLY A 85 -2.05 2.05 -3.19
C GLY A 85 -2.46 1.02 -4.25
N ASN A 86 -1.91 1.15 -5.45
CA ASN A 86 -2.20 0.33 -6.61
C ASN A 86 -1.37 -0.96 -6.62
N PHE A 87 -1.83 -1.98 -5.89
CA PHE A 87 -1.12 -3.25 -5.73
C PHE A 87 -2.10 -4.42 -5.65
N TYR A 88 -2.01 -5.32 -6.62
CA TYR A 88 -2.94 -6.45 -6.80
C TYR A 88 -2.22 -7.77 -7.04
N ALA A 89 -2.97 -8.87 -7.09
CA ALA A 89 -2.55 -10.24 -7.43
C ALA A 89 -1.29 -10.77 -6.70
N SER A 90 -0.94 -10.16 -5.56
CA SER A 90 0.30 -10.49 -4.86
C SER A 90 0.44 -11.95 -4.43
N LYS A 91 1.66 -12.46 -4.53
CA LYS A 91 2.04 -13.83 -4.22
C LYS A 91 3.45 -13.87 -3.67
N SER A 92 3.68 -14.69 -2.66
CA SER A 92 4.99 -14.87 -2.05
C SER A 92 5.60 -16.24 -2.36
N PHE A 93 6.92 -16.32 -2.29
CA PHE A 93 7.67 -17.58 -2.26
C PHE A 93 8.84 -17.50 -1.29
N PHE A 94 9.34 -18.66 -0.88
CA PHE A 94 10.51 -18.76 -0.02
C PHE A 94 11.79 -18.88 -0.86
N ASP A 95 12.76 -18.01 -0.58
CA ASP A 95 14.12 -18.02 -1.13
C ASP A 95 15.05 -18.72 -0.11
N PRO A 96 15.35 -20.02 -0.28
CA PRO A 96 16.17 -20.78 0.67
C PRO A 96 17.63 -20.31 0.68
N SER A 97 18.13 -19.74 -0.41
CA SER A 97 19.52 -19.30 -0.52
C SER A 97 19.82 -18.12 0.40
N LYS A 98 18.81 -17.26 0.64
CA LYS A 98 18.93 -16.08 1.51
C LYS A 98 18.06 -16.15 2.76
N ASN A 99 17.42 -17.29 3.01
CA ASN A 99 16.49 -17.49 4.12
C ASN A 99 15.47 -16.35 4.23
N ARG A 100 14.79 -16.01 3.12
CA ARG A 100 13.83 -14.88 3.11
C ARG A 100 12.58 -15.23 2.33
N ARG A 101 11.49 -14.57 2.66
CA ARG A 101 10.27 -14.61 1.86
C ARG A 101 10.25 -13.42 0.92
N ILE A 102 10.07 -13.68 -0.36
CA ILE A 102 9.95 -12.64 -1.38
C ILE A 102 8.47 -12.51 -1.72
N LEU A 103 7.98 -11.27 -1.73
CA LEU A 103 6.63 -10.94 -2.15
C LEU A 103 6.69 -10.28 -3.52
N TRP A 104 5.90 -10.77 -4.46
CA TRP A 104 5.61 -10.11 -5.72
C TRP A 104 4.18 -9.59 -5.70
N GLY A 105 3.94 -8.50 -6.41
CA GLY A 105 2.60 -8.02 -6.71
C GLY A 105 2.57 -7.35 -8.06
N TRP A 106 1.37 -7.25 -8.60
CA TRP A 106 1.10 -6.58 -9.85
C TRP A 106 0.57 -5.19 -9.56
N ALA A 107 1.27 -4.16 -10.03
CA ALA A 107 0.73 -2.82 -10.17
C ALA A 107 0.30 -2.65 -11.62
N ASN A 108 -0.99 -2.40 -11.87
CA ASN A 108 -1.45 -2.12 -13.23
C ASN A 108 -1.16 -0.66 -13.60
N GLU A 109 -1.07 -0.38 -14.89
CA GLU A 109 -0.96 1.00 -15.37
C GLU A 109 -2.19 1.81 -14.95
N SER A 110 -1.97 3.06 -14.55
CA SER A 110 -3.04 4.03 -14.26
C SER A 110 -3.42 4.86 -15.50
N ASP A 111 -2.84 4.55 -16.66
CA ASP A 111 -3.09 5.23 -17.93
C ASP A 111 -4.22 4.58 -18.74
N THR A 112 -4.56 5.15 -19.89
CA THR A 112 -5.52 4.57 -20.83
C THR A 112 -4.88 3.41 -21.62
N THR A 113 -5.68 2.43 -22.04
CA THR A 113 -5.18 1.28 -22.82
C THR A 113 -4.51 1.70 -24.14
N ASP A 114 -4.93 2.82 -24.75
CA ASP A 114 -4.33 3.31 -25.99
C ASP A 114 -2.91 3.83 -25.76
N ASN A 115 -2.68 4.49 -24.62
CA ASN A 115 -1.34 4.93 -24.20
C ASN A 115 -0.43 3.75 -23.87
N ASP A 116 -0.96 2.68 -23.26
CA ASP A 116 -0.19 1.46 -22.98
C ASP A 116 0.38 0.83 -24.26
N ILE A 117 -0.40 0.81 -25.34
CA ILE A 117 0.00 0.26 -26.64
C ILE A 117 1.03 1.15 -27.32
N GLN A 118 0.90 2.48 -27.19
CA GLN A 118 1.71 3.44 -27.92
C GLN A 118 3.14 3.57 -27.37
N LYS A 119 3.35 3.43 -26.06
CA LYS A 119 4.63 3.76 -25.42
C LYS A 119 5.78 2.81 -25.77
N GLY A 120 5.52 1.52 -26.02
CA GLY A 120 6.51 0.57 -26.56
C GLY A 120 7.77 0.28 -25.72
N TRP A 121 7.97 0.99 -24.61
CA TRP A 121 9.03 0.81 -23.60
C TRP A 121 8.55 1.41 -22.26
N ALA A 122 9.17 1.03 -21.14
CA ALA A 122 9.00 1.69 -19.85
C ALA A 122 10.23 1.40 -18.96
N GLY A 123 10.84 2.43 -18.37
CA GLY A 123 11.67 2.24 -17.18
C GLY A 123 12.99 3.02 -17.09
N ILE A 124 13.12 3.93 -16.10
CA ILE A 124 14.36 4.26 -15.39
C ILE A 124 14.00 4.55 -13.93
N GLN A 125 14.68 3.90 -12.99
CA GLN A 125 14.32 3.93 -11.58
C GLN A 125 15.22 4.89 -10.80
N ALA A 126 14.63 5.92 -10.20
CA ALA A 126 15.26 6.69 -9.13
C ALA A 126 14.91 6.05 -7.77
N ASP A 127 15.91 5.86 -6.91
CA ASP A 127 15.75 5.36 -5.54
C ASP A 127 16.16 6.46 -4.57
N VAL A 128 15.17 7.04 -3.88
CA VAL A 128 15.35 8.18 -2.99
C VAL A 128 15.08 7.72 -1.55
N ASP A 129 16.06 7.86 -0.66
CA ASP A 129 15.92 7.57 0.77
C ASP A 129 16.16 8.85 1.61
N VAL A 130 15.17 9.25 2.40
CA VAL A 130 15.17 10.49 3.16
C VAL A 130 14.76 10.23 4.61
N THR A 131 15.49 10.84 5.54
CA THR A 131 15.13 10.88 6.96
C THR A 131 14.72 12.31 7.35
N PHE A 132 13.46 12.48 7.75
CA PHE A 132 12.97 13.72 8.32
C PHE A 132 13.24 13.73 9.83
N SER A 133 13.86 14.81 10.34
CA SER A 133 14.13 15.00 11.76
C SER A 133 13.39 16.22 12.30
N PHE A 134 12.82 16.13 13.50
CA PHE A 134 12.06 17.21 14.12
C PHE A 134 12.78 17.77 15.35
N ASN A 135 12.80 19.09 15.50
CA ASN A 135 13.28 19.72 16.73
C ASN A 135 12.28 19.51 17.88
N SER A 136 10.98 19.60 17.58
CA SER A 136 9.88 19.35 18.52
C SER A 136 8.66 18.79 17.78
N LEU A 137 7.84 18.02 18.51
CA LEU A 137 6.55 17.51 18.07
C LEU A 137 5.37 18.39 18.55
N ASP A 138 5.64 19.46 19.32
CA ASP A 138 4.60 20.26 19.99
C ASP A 138 3.61 20.92 19.02
N LYS A 139 4.05 21.17 17.78
CA LYS A 139 3.21 21.75 16.74
C LYS A 139 2.23 20.76 16.12
N ALA A 140 2.32 19.45 16.39
CA ALA A 140 1.34 18.49 15.90
C ALA A 140 -0.08 18.90 16.31
N GLU A 141 -0.99 18.92 15.34
CA GLU A 141 -2.41 19.23 15.59
C GLU A 141 -3.12 18.02 16.23
N PRO A 142 -4.16 18.21 17.05
CA PRO A 142 -4.94 17.09 17.58
C PRO A 142 -5.58 16.27 16.46
N PHE A 143 -5.62 14.95 16.62
CA PHE A 143 -6.41 14.09 15.74
C PHE A 143 -7.90 14.33 16.03
N ASP A 144 -8.66 14.75 15.02
CA ASP A 144 -10.10 14.99 15.15
C ASP A 144 -10.84 13.66 15.35
N PRO A 145 -11.58 13.48 16.47
CA PRO A 145 -12.33 12.25 16.73
C PRO A 145 -13.42 11.93 15.71
N SER A 146 -13.86 12.91 14.91
CA SER A 146 -14.81 12.71 13.81
C SER A 146 -14.19 12.01 12.59
N TRP A 147 -12.85 12.00 12.48
CA TRP A 147 -12.16 11.25 11.45
C TRP A 147 -12.18 9.76 11.76
N ASP A 148 -12.47 8.98 10.72
CA ASP A 148 -12.36 7.54 10.83
C ASP A 148 -10.87 7.17 10.90
N LYS A 149 -10.42 6.74 12.08
CA LYS A 149 -9.05 6.25 12.33
C LYS A 149 -8.69 5.00 11.54
N TYR A 150 -9.62 4.41 10.81
CA TYR A 150 -9.39 3.28 9.91
C TYR A 150 -9.41 3.67 8.43
N ASP A 151 -9.84 4.89 8.08
CA ASP A 151 -9.92 5.38 6.70
C ASP A 151 -8.85 6.46 6.44
N ALA A 152 -7.59 6.01 6.44
CA ALA A 152 -6.44 6.85 6.14
C ALA A 152 -6.52 7.48 4.74
N GLN A 153 -7.14 6.77 3.78
CA GLN A 153 -7.28 7.24 2.41
C GLN A 153 -8.21 8.46 2.34
N LYS A 154 -9.39 8.40 2.96
CA LYS A 154 -10.31 9.54 3.05
C LYS A 154 -9.69 10.73 3.78
N LEU A 155 -8.98 10.48 4.88
CA LEU A 155 -8.28 11.54 5.60
C LEU A 155 -7.20 12.18 4.71
N CYS A 156 -6.46 11.37 3.93
CA CYS A 156 -5.48 11.86 2.99
C CYS A 156 -6.08 12.80 1.94
N SER A 157 -7.23 12.41 1.35
CA SER A 157 -7.96 13.27 0.41
C SER A 157 -8.51 14.56 1.05
N GLN A 158 -8.86 14.54 2.35
CA GLN A 158 -9.32 15.74 3.07
C GLN A 158 -8.18 16.65 3.51
N LYS A 159 -7.03 16.07 3.87
CA LYS A 159 -5.83 16.75 4.38
C LYS A 159 -4.67 16.62 3.38
N GLY A 160 -4.97 16.91 2.11
CA GLY A 160 -4.05 16.83 0.98
C GLY A 160 -2.79 17.68 1.13
N SER A 161 -1.91 17.62 0.13
CA SER A 161 -0.57 18.23 0.16
C SER A 161 -0.54 19.76 0.25
N THR A 162 -1.64 20.44 -0.07
CA THR A 162 -1.75 21.90 -0.05
C THR A 162 -2.45 22.46 1.18
N VAL A 163 -3.09 21.60 1.99
CA VAL A 163 -3.78 22.02 3.21
C VAL A 163 -2.72 22.24 4.30
N GLN A 164 -2.67 23.41 4.94
CA GLN A 164 -1.70 23.59 6.02
C GLN A 164 -2.12 22.82 7.28
N GLY A 165 -1.14 22.34 8.04
CA GLY A 165 -1.34 21.63 9.30
C GLY A 165 -0.25 21.97 10.31
N GLY A 166 -0.34 21.36 11.48
CA GLY A 166 0.59 21.63 12.58
C GLY A 166 2.00 21.08 12.32
N LEU A 167 2.09 19.78 12.02
CA LEU A 167 3.30 19.10 11.54
C LEU A 167 2.97 18.30 10.29
N GLY A 168 3.20 18.96 9.16
CA GLY A 168 2.89 18.44 7.84
C GLY A 168 1.85 19.29 7.13
N PRO A 169 1.77 19.16 5.80
CA PRO A 169 2.41 18.11 5.00
C PRO A 169 3.92 18.38 4.81
N PHE A 170 4.75 17.34 4.99
CA PHE A 170 6.18 17.36 4.68
C PHE A 170 6.58 16.05 4.00
N GLY A 171 7.44 16.11 2.99
CA GLY A 171 7.70 14.94 2.14
C GLY A 171 8.46 15.29 0.86
N LEU A 172 8.18 14.52 -0.18
CA LEU A 172 8.75 14.67 -1.51
C LEU A 172 7.67 15.08 -2.50
N LEU A 173 8.00 15.99 -3.42
CA LEU A 173 7.25 16.15 -4.66
C LEU A 173 7.93 15.26 -5.71
N THR A 174 7.25 14.20 -6.13
CA THR A 174 7.75 13.29 -7.16
C THR A 174 7.11 13.63 -8.50
N LEU A 175 7.84 13.35 -9.60
CA LEU A 175 7.36 13.58 -10.97
C LEU A 175 6.77 14.98 -11.17
N ALA A 176 7.47 16.00 -10.65
CA ALA A 176 7.01 17.36 -10.67
C ALA A 176 7.48 18.09 -11.94
N SER A 177 6.58 18.86 -12.57
CA SER A 177 6.96 19.79 -13.63
C SER A 177 7.70 20.99 -13.04
N GLU A 178 8.49 21.69 -13.86
CA GLU A 178 9.31 22.84 -13.45
C GLU A 178 8.50 23.90 -12.69
N ASN A 179 7.27 24.15 -13.12
CA ASN A 179 6.36 25.14 -12.55
C ASN A 179 5.41 24.58 -11.48
N LEU A 180 5.57 23.31 -11.07
CA LEU A 180 4.67 22.61 -10.14
C LEU A 180 3.20 22.61 -10.60
N GLU A 181 3.00 22.53 -11.90
CA GLU A 181 1.67 22.38 -12.51
C GLU A 181 1.21 20.92 -12.38
N GLU A 182 2.11 19.99 -12.65
CA GLU A 182 1.99 18.54 -12.41
C GLU A 182 2.94 18.14 -11.28
N PHE A 183 2.47 17.35 -10.33
CA PHE A 183 3.33 16.69 -9.34
C PHE A 183 2.54 15.61 -8.58
N THR A 184 3.25 14.64 -8.03
CA THR A 184 2.72 13.65 -7.08
C THR A 184 3.44 13.78 -5.74
N PRO A 185 2.82 14.37 -4.72
CA PRO A 185 3.43 14.52 -3.42
C PRO A 185 3.28 13.21 -2.63
N VAL A 186 4.41 12.72 -2.10
CA VAL A 186 4.48 11.67 -1.09
C VAL A 186 4.86 12.31 0.22
N PHE A 187 3.94 12.37 1.18
CA PHE A 187 4.12 13.19 2.37
C PHE A 187 3.58 12.54 3.64
N PHE A 188 4.05 13.05 4.78
CA PHE A 188 3.53 12.70 6.08
C PHE A 188 2.78 13.87 6.73
N ARG A 189 1.87 13.50 7.64
CA ARG A 189 1.32 14.37 8.68
C ARG A 189 1.41 13.70 10.03
N VAL A 190 1.68 14.49 11.07
CA VAL A 190 1.74 14.02 12.46
C VAL A 190 0.63 14.69 13.26
N PHE A 191 -0.18 13.86 13.90
CA PHE A 191 -1.26 14.27 14.79
C PHE A 191 -0.96 13.87 16.23
N LYS A 192 -1.46 14.65 17.19
CA LYS A 192 -1.53 14.25 18.60
C LYS A 192 -2.73 13.32 18.79
N ALA A 193 -2.46 12.11 19.28
CA ALA A 193 -3.48 11.14 19.68
C ALA A 193 -3.65 11.13 21.21
N GLN A 194 -4.56 10.29 21.70
CA GLN A 194 -4.74 10.09 23.14
C GLN A 194 -3.44 9.58 23.81
N ASP A 195 -3.32 9.84 25.11
CA ASP A 195 -2.20 9.40 25.97
C ASP A 195 -0.81 9.92 25.53
N ASN A 196 -0.73 11.16 25.04
CA ASN A 196 0.52 11.78 24.55
C ASN A 196 1.21 10.99 23.42
N LYS A 197 0.47 10.12 22.72
CA LYS A 197 0.97 9.41 21.54
C LYS A 197 0.83 10.28 20.29
N HIS A 198 1.58 9.91 19.26
CA HIS A 198 1.46 10.52 17.95
C HIS A 198 0.84 9.51 16.98
N LEU A 199 -0.03 10.00 16.11
CA LEU A 199 -0.54 9.26 14.96
C LEU A 199 0.09 9.86 13.71
N VAL A 200 0.68 9.01 12.87
CA VAL A 200 1.33 9.46 11.63
C VAL A 200 0.53 8.96 10.44
N LEU A 201 0.14 9.89 9.57
CA LEU A 201 -0.48 9.59 8.28
C LEU A 201 0.59 9.71 7.19
N MET A 202 0.70 8.71 6.34
CA MET A 202 1.43 8.76 5.08
C MET A 202 0.45 8.86 3.92
N CYS A 203 0.77 9.71 2.97
CA CYS A 203 -0.04 10.04 1.80
C CYS A 203 0.79 9.92 0.52
N SER A 204 0.15 9.43 -0.55
CA SER A 204 0.59 9.61 -1.94
C SER A 204 -0.59 10.14 -2.73
N ASP A 205 -0.49 11.39 -3.21
CA ASP A 205 -1.65 12.11 -3.75
C ASP A 205 -1.53 12.35 -5.27
N ALA A 206 -2.10 11.46 -6.07
CA ALA A 206 -2.05 11.56 -7.52
C ALA A 206 -3.01 12.61 -8.11
N SER A 207 -3.77 13.34 -7.29
CA SER A 207 -4.83 14.25 -7.78
C SER A 207 -4.32 15.34 -8.74
N ARG A 208 -3.04 15.72 -8.64
CA ARG A 208 -2.36 16.70 -9.50
C ARG A 208 -1.26 16.08 -10.37
N SER A 209 -1.28 14.77 -10.59
CA SER A 209 -0.22 14.08 -11.35
C SER A 209 -0.21 14.41 -12.84
N THR A 210 -1.32 14.90 -13.40
CA THR A 210 -1.38 15.33 -14.80
C THR A 210 -2.37 16.47 -15.09
N LEU A 211 -2.02 17.32 -16.08
CA LEU A 211 -2.86 18.36 -16.67
C LEU A 211 -3.85 17.85 -17.73
N MET A 212 -3.71 16.60 -18.21
CA MET A 212 -4.61 16.06 -19.23
C MET A 212 -6.05 15.98 -18.71
N SER A 213 -6.90 16.90 -19.18
CA SER A 213 -8.36 16.85 -19.03
C SER A 213 -8.99 16.27 -20.30
N GLY A 214 -9.94 15.34 -20.15
CA GLY A 214 -10.79 14.87 -21.25
C GLY A 214 -10.21 13.87 -22.27
N LYS A 215 -8.89 13.63 -22.34
CA LYS A 215 -8.30 12.53 -23.16
C LYS A 215 -7.93 11.28 -22.36
N SER A 216 -7.99 11.37 -21.04
CA SER A 216 -7.66 10.29 -20.10
C SER A 216 -8.92 9.53 -19.68
N LEU A 217 -9.89 9.37 -20.59
CA LEU A 217 -11.10 8.62 -20.29
C LEU A 217 -10.73 7.12 -20.26
N MET A 218 -10.95 6.48 -19.12
CA MET A 218 -11.03 5.02 -19.03
C MET A 218 -12.05 4.51 -20.05
N LYS A 219 -11.94 3.24 -20.46
CA LYS A 219 -12.83 2.60 -21.46
C LYS A 219 -14.34 2.77 -21.19
N ASP A 220 -14.73 3.10 -19.96
CA ASP A 220 -16.11 3.36 -19.54
C ASP A 220 -16.52 4.84 -19.56
N GLY A 221 -15.71 5.73 -20.15
CA GLY A 221 -16.00 7.16 -20.29
C GLY A 221 -15.80 7.97 -19.00
N LYS A 222 -15.03 7.46 -18.02
CA LYS A 222 -14.69 8.17 -16.77
C LYS A 222 -13.27 8.70 -16.79
N ASP A 223 -13.02 9.80 -16.10
CA ASP A 223 -11.67 10.36 -15.94
C ASP A 223 -10.66 9.34 -15.41
N ALA A 224 -9.39 9.50 -15.80
CA ALA A 224 -8.28 8.66 -15.34
C ALA A 224 -8.23 8.61 -13.80
N TYR A 225 -7.95 7.42 -13.30
CA TYR A 225 -7.98 7.12 -11.88
C TYR A 225 -6.79 7.76 -11.17
N ARG A 226 -7.04 8.91 -10.52
CA ARG A 226 -6.04 9.73 -9.82
C ARG A 226 -6.39 9.91 -8.33
N PRO A 227 -6.43 8.82 -7.55
CA PRO A 227 -6.80 8.91 -6.15
C PRO A 227 -5.67 9.50 -5.30
N SER A 228 -6.03 10.03 -4.13
CA SER A 228 -5.09 10.09 -3.02
C SER A 228 -5.13 8.74 -2.31
N PHE A 229 -3.96 8.10 -2.14
CA PHE A 229 -3.78 6.92 -1.32
C PHE A 229 -3.23 7.32 0.05
N GLY A 230 -3.64 6.61 1.10
CA GLY A 230 -3.23 6.92 2.46
C GLY A 230 -3.14 5.69 3.35
N GLY A 231 -2.16 5.69 4.26
CA GLY A 231 -1.97 4.66 5.28
C GLY A 231 -1.41 5.26 6.57
N PHE A 232 -1.90 4.80 7.73
CA PHE A 232 -1.30 5.18 9.01
C PHE A 232 0.01 4.42 9.23
N VAL A 233 1.02 5.12 9.74
CA VAL A 233 2.37 4.59 9.97
C VAL A 233 2.55 4.28 11.44
N ASN A 234 2.81 3.00 11.75
CA ASN A 234 3.06 2.55 13.13
C ASN A 234 4.52 2.82 13.54
N VAL A 235 4.85 4.09 13.80
CA VAL A 235 6.20 4.53 14.18
C VAL A 235 6.20 5.25 15.53
N ASP A 236 7.21 4.98 16.34
CA ASP A 236 7.47 5.71 17.58
C ASP A 236 8.39 6.89 17.26
N LEU A 237 7.92 8.11 17.52
CA LEU A 237 8.65 9.35 17.23
C LEU A 237 9.53 9.82 18.40
N LYS A 238 9.89 8.94 19.36
CA LYS A 238 10.84 9.26 20.45
C LYS A 238 12.15 9.85 19.95
N ASP A 239 12.70 9.29 18.88
CA ASP A 239 13.95 9.78 18.26
C ASP A 239 13.71 11.02 17.38
N LYS A 240 12.47 11.53 17.33
CA LYS A 240 12.02 12.65 16.51
C LYS A 240 12.43 12.49 15.05
N LYS A 241 12.35 11.26 14.52
CA LYS A 241 12.72 10.92 13.15
C LYS A 241 11.65 10.07 12.49
N ILE A 242 11.50 10.24 11.18
CA ILE A 242 10.73 9.35 10.31
C ILE A 242 11.43 9.21 8.96
N THR A 243 11.46 7.98 8.43
CA THR A 243 12.09 7.69 7.14
C THR A 243 11.05 7.52 6.04
N LEU A 244 11.41 7.94 4.84
CA LEU A 244 10.70 7.69 3.60
C LEU A 244 11.70 7.22 2.56
N ARG A 245 11.46 6.04 1.99
CA ARG A 245 12.10 5.63 0.76
C ARG A 245 11.07 5.65 -0.36
N SER A 246 11.39 6.21 -1.51
CA SER A 246 10.53 6.20 -2.69
C SER A 246 11.32 5.72 -3.90
N LEU A 247 10.83 4.65 -4.53
CA LEU A 247 11.26 4.22 -5.86
C LEU A 247 10.37 4.92 -6.87
N ILE A 248 10.95 5.70 -7.77
CA ILE A 248 10.24 6.49 -8.77
C ILE A 248 10.69 5.97 -10.13
N ASP A 249 9.77 5.41 -10.88
CA ASP A 249 10.02 4.92 -12.22
C ASP A 249 8.93 5.39 -13.17
N ASN A 250 9.17 6.52 -13.84
CA ASN A 250 8.31 7.16 -14.83
C ASN A 250 6.83 7.27 -14.43
N SER A 251 6.07 6.20 -14.62
CA SER A 251 4.64 6.08 -14.30
C SER A 251 4.35 5.39 -12.97
N VAL A 252 5.35 5.00 -12.18
CA VAL A 252 5.15 4.32 -10.89
C VAL A 252 5.96 4.98 -9.79
N VAL A 253 5.34 5.16 -8.63
CA VAL A 253 6.01 5.57 -7.39
C VAL A 253 5.68 4.58 -6.28
N GLU A 254 6.68 3.83 -5.82
CA GLU A 254 6.57 2.93 -4.66
C GLU A 254 7.20 3.58 -3.44
N SER A 255 6.40 3.85 -2.41
CA SER A 255 6.84 4.60 -1.24
C SER A 255 6.73 3.79 0.04
N PHE A 256 7.80 3.81 0.85
CA PHE A 256 8.00 3.01 2.04
C PHE A 256 8.22 3.93 3.25
N GLY A 257 7.18 4.10 4.08
CA GLY A 257 7.25 4.85 5.32
C GLY A 257 7.81 4.01 6.48
N ALA A 258 8.72 4.62 7.26
CA ALA A 258 9.34 4.02 8.44
C ALA A 258 9.94 2.63 8.21
N GLY A 259 10.68 2.46 7.11
CA GLY A 259 11.31 1.18 6.73
C GLY A 259 10.32 0.13 6.20
N GLY A 260 9.23 0.56 5.56
CA GLY A 260 8.23 -0.34 4.96
C GLY A 260 7.14 -0.80 5.94
N LYS A 261 6.97 -0.11 7.07
CA LYS A 261 5.80 -0.33 7.95
C LYS A 261 4.49 0.10 7.29
N THR A 262 4.59 1.04 6.37
CA THR A 262 3.51 1.44 5.46
C THR A 262 4.08 1.52 4.06
N CYS A 263 3.45 0.85 3.12
CA CYS A 263 3.81 0.88 1.70
C CYS A 263 2.66 1.48 0.89
N ILE A 264 2.99 2.32 -0.08
CA ILE A 264 2.03 2.89 -1.03
C ILE A 264 2.65 2.87 -2.44
N THR A 265 2.12 2.05 -3.33
CA THR A 265 2.40 2.07 -4.77
C THR A 265 1.41 2.98 -5.48
N SER A 266 1.87 3.92 -6.29
CA SER A 266 0.99 4.78 -7.10
C SER A 266 1.35 4.62 -8.56
N GLY A 267 0.43 4.14 -9.38
CA GLY A 267 0.53 4.28 -10.84
C GLY A 267 0.07 5.68 -11.24
N LEU A 268 0.78 6.33 -12.15
CA LEU A 268 0.69 7.73 -12.49
C LEU A 268 0.81 7.90 -14.01
N SER A 269 -0.04 8.74 -14.58
CA SER A 269 0.18 9.31 -15.90
C SER A 269 0.66 10.75 -15.70
N ASN A 270 1.73 11.14 -16.39
CA ASN A 270 2.25 12.50 -16.40
C ASN A 270 2.30 12.99 -17.86
N SER A 271 1.77 14.18 -18.16
CA SER A 271 1.72 14.67 -19.54
C SER A 271 3.05 15.21 -20.03
N SER A 272 3.91 15.66 -19.10
CA SER A 272 5.25 16.16 -19.41
C SER A 272 6.28 15.05 -19.72
N ASN A 273 5.93 13.77 -19.55
CA ASN A 273 6.78 12.61 -19.87
C ASN A 273 6.31 11.83 -21.11
N LEU A 274 5.27 12.32 -21.80
CA LEU A 274 4.75 11.82 -23.08
C LEU A 274 5.22 12.73 -24.22
#